data_AF-A0A259LD25-F1
#
_entry.id   AF-A0A259LD25-F1
#
_cell.length_a   1.000
_cell.length_b   1.000
_cell.length_c   1.000
_cell.angle_alpha   90.00
_cell.angle_beta   90.00
_cell.angle_gamma   90.00
#
_symmetry.space_group_name_H-M   'P 1'
#
loop_
_entity.id
_entity.type
_entity.pdbx_description
1 polymer ?
#
loop_
_entity_poly.entity_id
_entity_poly.type
_entity_poly.pdbx_seq_one_letter_code
_entity_poly.pdbx_strand_id
1 'polypeptide(L)' 'IEKATGVMITPMMKMSHEGFGRMVLIGGRLIVVNKQLRDVHRFGFDTLAKLAEEGQKHVDAGIEMIEKFEPVAKY' A
#
# COMPACT_ATOMS: atom_id res chain seq x y z
N ILE A 1 -3.93 -0.31 8.05
CA ILE A 1 -3.61 1.14 8.17
C ILE A 1 -4.78 1.88 8.81
N GLU A 2 -5.94 2.01 8.14
CA GLU A 2 -7.10 2.75 8.67
C GLU A 2 -7.50 2.39 10.11
N LYS A 3 -7.59 1.09 10.44
CA LYS A 3 -7.89 0.66 11.82
C LYS A 3 -6.91 1.20 12.89
N ALA A 4 -5.64 1.38 12.52
CA ALA A 4 -4.61 1.85 13.45
C ALA A 4 -4.54 3.38 13.52
N THR A 5 -4.86 4.09 12.43
CA THR A 5 -4.65 5.54 12.31
C THR A 5 -5.93 6.36 12.31
N GLY A 6 -7.09 5.74 12.09
CA GLY A 6 -8.37 6.42 11.86
C GLY A 6 -8.46 7.17 10.53
N VAL A 7 -7.43 7.10 9.68
CA VAL A 7 -7.42 7.74 8.35
C VAL A 7 -7.92 6.73 7.32
N MET A 8 -8.99 7.08 6.61
CA MET A 8 -9.52 6.26 5.52
C MET A 8 -8.50 6.10 4.39
N ILE A 9 -8.25 4.86 3.98
CA ILE A 9 -7.26 4.53 2.95
C ILE A 9 -7.94 3.89 1.74
N THR A 10 -7.71 4.44 0.55
CA THR A 10 -8.23 3.89 -0.70
C THR A 10 -7.10 3.41 -1.63
N PRO A 11 -7.25 2.24 -2.28
CA PRO A 11 -6.30 1.78 -3.28
C PRO A 11 -6.58 2.38 -4.66
N MET A 12 -5.52 2.70 -5.40
CA MET A 12 -5.58 2.99 -6.83
C MET A 12 -4.50 2.18 -7.54
N MET A 13 -4.88 1.50 -8.62
CA MET A 13 -3.96 0.69 -9.41
C MET A 13 -4.11 1.02 -10.88
N LYS A 14 -2.97 1.11 -11.58
CA LYS A 14 -2.90 1.17 -13.03
C LYS A 14 -1.96 0.06 -13.51
N MET A 15 -2.48 -0.80 -14.37
CA MET A 15 -1.73 -1.91 -14.97
C MET A 15 -1.62 -1.72 -16.48
N SER A 16 -0.49 -2.15 -17.06
CA SER A 16 -0.32 -2.37 -18.49
C SER A 16 -0.77 -3.78 -18.86
N HIS A 17 -0.94 -4.02 -20.16
CA HIS A 17 -1.27 -5.35 -20.70
C HIS A 17 -0.11 -6.35 -20.57
N GLU A 18 1.11 -5.89 -20.30
CA GLU A 18 2.32 -6.70 -20.16
C GLU A 18 2.58 -7.15 -18.70
N GLY A 19 1.68 -6.85 -17.77
CA GLY A 19 1.82 -7.22 -16.36
C GLY A 19 2.74 -6.30 -15.54
N PHE A 20 3.04 -5.11 -16.06
CA PHE A 20 3.71 -4.02 -15.33
C PHE A 20 2.67 -3.02 -14.84
N GLY A 21 2.95 -2.34 -13.74
CA GLY A 21 2.05 -1.30 -13.28
C GLY A 21 2.48 -0.62 -12.01
N ARG A 22 1.56 0.14 -11.45
CA ARG A 22 1.75 0.84 -10.19
C ARG A 22 0.49 0.72 -9.36
N MET A 23 0.67 0.41 -8.09
CA MET A 23 -0.36 0.49 -7.07
C MET A 23 0.05 1.53 -6.03
N VAL A 24 -0.91 2.37 -5.66
CA VAL A 24 -0.76 3.31 -4.56
C VAL A 24 -1.90 3.10 -3.58
N LEU A 25 -1.62 3.27 -2.30
CA LEU A 25 -2.63 3.46 -1.26
C LEU A 25 -2.63 4.94 -0.87
N ILE A 26 -3.82 5.53 -0.80
CA ILE A 26 -4.00 6.98 -0.63
C ILE A 26 -4.85 7.23 0.61
N GLY A 27 -4.36 8.09 1.52
CA GLY A 27 -5.14 8.68 2.61
C GLY A 27 -5.15 10.20 2.47
N GLY A 28 -6.34 10.81 2.37
CA GLY A 28 -6.45 12.24 2.04
C GLY A 28 -5.74 12.56 0.71
N ARG A 29 -4.70 13.38 0.76
CA ARG A 29 -3.83 13.70 -0.39
C ARG A 29 -2.46 13.01 -0.34
N LEU A 30 -2.24 12.11 0.61
CA LEU A 30 -0.97 11.44 0.85
C LEU A 30 -0.97 10.04 0.22
N ILE A 31 0.06 9.74 -0.58
CA ILE A 31 0.37 8.35 -0.97
C ILE A 31 1.12 7.69 0.20
N VAL A 32 0.45 6.80 0.91
CA VAL A 32 0.99 6.13 2.10
C VAL A 32 1.74 4.85 1.77
N VAL A 33 1.39 4.19 0.66
CA VAL A 33 2.16 3.08 0.09
C VAL A 33 2.27 3.29 -1.41
N ASN A 34 3.47 3.08 -1.96
CA ASN A 34 3.74 3.18 -3.38
C ASN A 34 4.50 1.94 -3.85
N LYS A 35 3.86 1.10 -4.65
CA LYS A 35 4.43 -0.16 -5.14
C LYS A 35 4.46 -0.15 -6.66
N GLN A 36 5.65 -0.28 -7.23
CA GLN A 36 5.80 -0.65 -8.63
C GLN A 36 5.58 -2.17 -8.77
N LEU A 37 4.72 -2.54 -9.70
CA LEU A 37 4.31 -3.92 -9.94
C LEU A 37 4.96 -4.41 -11.24
N ARG A 38 5.47 -5.63 -11.19
CA ARG A 38 6.06 -6.36 -12.33
C ARG A 38 5.66 -7.82 -12.20
N ASP A 39 5.53 -8.50 -13.35
CA ASP A 39 5.22 -9.93 -13.41
C ASP A 39 4.01 -10.33 -12.55
N VAL A 40 2.96 -9.51 -12.52
CA VAL A 40 1.82 -9.72 -11.61
C VAL A 40 1.09 -11.04 -11.78
N HIS A 41 1.26 -11.70 -12.94
CA HIS A 41 0.75 -13.05 -13.19
C HIS A 41 1.41 -14.11 -12.28
N ARG A 42 2.53 -13.78 -11.62
CA ARG A 42 3.25 -14.62 -10.66
C ARG A 42 2.99 -14.21 -9.21
N PHE A 43 2.07 -13.28 -8.94
CA PHE A 43 1.80 -12.82 -7.59
C PHE A 43 1.38 -13.98 -6.69
N GLY A 44 2.15 -14.22 -5.63
CA GLY A 44 1.97 -15.32 -4.70
C GLY A 44 3.10 -15.36 -3.67
N PHE A 45 2.92 -16.16 -2.62
CA PHE A 45 3.89 -16.34 -1.55
C PHE A 45 4.02 -17.83 -1.22
N ASP A 46 5.22 -18.26 -0.81
CA ASP A 46 5.50 -19.67 -0.51
C ASP A 46 4.69 -20.20 0.69
N THR A 47 4.38 -19.33 1.65
CA THR A 47 3.63 -19.68 2.87
C THR A 47 2.72 -18.54 3.30
N LEU A 48 1.69 -18.87 4.07
CA LEU A 48 0.81 -17.88 4.71
C LEU A 48 1.56 -16.96 5.67
N ALA A 49 2.61 -17.45 6.33
CA ALA A 49 3.44 -16.65 7.21
C ALA A 49 4.19 -15.55 6.44
N LYS A 50 4.78 -15.88 5.27
CA LYS A 50 5.44 -14.89 4.41
C LYS A 50 4.44 -13.88 3.85
N LEU A 51 3.25 -14.32 3.45
CA LEU A 51 2.17 -13.42 3.04
C LEU A 51 1.84 -12.41 4.15
N ALA A 52 1.68 -12.88 5.39
CA ALA A 52 1.37 -12.02 6.52
C ALA A 52 2.51 -11.04 6.82
N GLU A 53 3.76 -11.49 6.80
CA GLU A 53 4.95 -10.67 7.03
C GLU A 53 5.07 -9.54 5.99
N GLU A 54 4.96 -9.86 4.71
CA GLU A 54 5.06 -8.87 3.63
C GLU A 54 3.87 -7.89 3.65
N GLY A 55 2.67 -8.36 3.99
CA GLY A 55 1.52 -7.51 4.23
C GLY A 55 1.74 -6.54 5.39
N GLN A 56 2.32 -7.02 6.50
CA GLN A 56 2.58 -6.21 7.69
C GLN A 56 3.56 -5.07 7.39
N LYS A 57 4.62 -5.33 6.62
CA LYS A 57 5.57 -4.28 6.17
C LYS A 57 4.86 -3.13 5.45
N HIS A 58 3.87 -3.43 4.61
CA HIS A 58 3.08 -2.40 3.93
C HIS A 58 2.14 -1.64 4.88
N VAL A 59 1.59 -2.31 5.89
CA VAL A 59 0.78 -1.65 6.92
C VAL A 59 1.63 -0.70 7.76
N ASP A 60 2.78 -1.15 8.25
CA ASP A 60 3.66 -0.36 9.11
C ASP A 60 4.20 0.86 8.37
N ALA A 61 4.68 0.69 7.13
CA ALA A 61 5.14 1.80 6.30
C ALA A 61 4.03 2.84 6.05
N GLY A 62 2.80 2.38 5.85
CA GLY A 62 1.66 3.29 5.67
C GLY A 62 1.30 4.07 6.93
N ILE A 63 1.42 3.45 8.11
CA ILE A 63 1.22 4.12 9.41
C ILE A 63 2.31 5.18 9.61
N GLU A 64 3.58 4.82 9.43
CA GLU A 64 4.72 5.73 9.55
C GLU A 64 4.58 6.96 8.65
N MET A 65 4.15 6.76 7.40
CA MET A 65 3.93 7.87 6.46
C MET A 65 2.83 8.82 6.94
N ILE A 66 1.74 8.31 7.52
CA ILE A 66 0.66 9.13 8.06
C ILE A 66 1.13 9.91 9.27
N GLU A 67 1.85 9.29 10.21
CA GLU A 67 2.38 9.96 11.39
C GLU A 67 3.33 11.11 11.02
N LYS A 68 4.16 10.89 10.00
CA LYS A 68 5.11 11.90 9.53
C LYS A 68 4.46 13.07 8.79
N PHE A 69 3.34 12.83 8.10
CA PHE A 69 2.69 13.81 7.22
C PHE A 69 1.19 13.95 7.51
N GLU A 70 0.82 13.96 8.78
CA GLU A 70 -0.57 13.97 9.25
C GLU A 70 -1.44 15.07 8.60
N PRO A 71 -0.97 16.32 8.41
CA PRO A 71 -1.78 17.36 7.77
C PRO A 71 -2.18 17.05 6.31
N VAL A 72 -1.40 16.21 5.62
CA VAL A 72 -1.70 15.79 4.24
C VAL A 72 -2.65 14.60 4.23
N ALA A 73 -2.53 13.73 5.23
CA ALA A 73 -3.35 12.54 5.38
C ALA A 73 -4.78 12.86 5.85
N LYS A 74 -4.95 13.89 6.70
CA LYS A 74 -6.23 14.36 7.25
C LYS A 74 -6.73 15.65 6.60
N TYR A 75 -6.34 15.89 5.34
CA TYR A 75 -6.77 17.05 4.56
C TYR A 75 -8.29 17.13 4.42
#